data_AF-A0AA97D9J2-F1
#
_entry.id   AF-A0AA97D9J2-F1
#
_cell.length_a   1.000
_cell.length_b   1.000
_cell.length_c   1.000
_cell.angle_alpha   90.00
_cell.angle_beta   90.00
_cell.angle_gamma   90.00
#
_symmetry.space_group_name_H-M   'P 1'
#
loop_
_entity.id
_entity.type
_entity.pdbx_description
1 polymer ?
#
loop_
_entity_poly.entity_id
_entity_poly.type
_entity_poly.pdbx_seq_one_letter_code
_entity_poly.pdbx_strand_id
1 'polypeptide(L)'
;MPLCGVALDEIIKGSIDKFFAINNFGLRQNKGFGSFIIRDKENESCNYANTSGYYLNINSTDNKDILNGIKEFYQELKNGINYNGEYKPSFLMKEFFKERLNDKKAMKIEILNTGKFELDSKKENKKYNNQFVTDKNALKKDRETNYEYIRGMLGFANFYSFRKVKLKENLNVMFDLTFNVNGGEIERFKSPITFKPIKLGKATKVFIIFDDDNLNRINGKEIYLKPNKINEKYLKQCTRNLSYEQCQKYIKVINSEIDNIEPIKLNLKIPVDFLKSLMKAAKESKKFKNLFCGGEPQ
;
A
#
# COMPACT_ATOMS: atom_id res chain seq x y z
N MET A 1 -8.03 -46.82 22.09
CA MET A 1 -8.22 -47.13 20.66
C MET A 1 -7.08 -46.48 19.89
N PRO A 2 -6.24 -47.22 19.15
CA PRO A 2 -5.17 -46.63 18.36
C PRO A 2 -5.76 -46.03 17.08
N LEU A 3 -5.43 -44.78 16.78
CA LEU A 3 -5.69 -44.15 15.50
C LEU A 3 -4.92 -44.93 14.43
N CYS A 4 -5.64 -45.70 13.62
CA CYS A 4 -5.09 -46.33 12.41
C CYS A 4 -4.55 -45.19 11.53
N GLY A 5 -3.24 -45.20 11.31
CA GLY A 5 -2.51 -44.11 10.67
C GLY A 5 -2.94 -43.97 9.21
N VAL A 6 -3.63 -42.87 8.90
CA VAL A 6 -3.76 -42.40 7.52
C VAL A 6 -2.33 -42.17 7.01
N ALA A 7 -1.97 -42.79 5.89
CA ALA A 7 -0.64 -42.64 5.33
C ALA A 7 -0.41 -41.16 4.98
N LEU A 8 0.78 -40.62 5.30
CA LEU A 8 1.12 -39.23 5.02
C LEU A 8 0.84 -38.84 3.54
N ASP A 9 1.05 -39.77 2.62
CA ASP A 9 0.77 -39.60 1.20
C ASP A 9 -0.71 -39.36 0.90
N GLU A 10 -1.63 -39.99 1.63
CA GLU A 10 -3.07 -39.79 1.49
C GLU A 10 -3.48 -38.40 1.99
N ILE A 11 -2.88 -37.95 3.10
CA ILE A 11 -3.09 -36.60 3.63
C ILE A 11 -2.59 -35.54 2.64
N ILE A 12 -1.40 -35.75 2.07
CA ILE A 12 -0.81 -34.84 1.08
C ILE A 12 -1.70 -34.79 -0.16
N LYS A 13 -2.05 -35.94 -0.75
CA LYS A 13 -2.92 -36.00 -1.93
C LYS A 13 -4.28 -35.35 -1.69
N GLY A 14 -4.86 -35.54 -0.50
CA GLY A 14 -6.13 -34.92 -0.11
C GLY A 14 -6.06 -33.41 0.17
N SER A 15 -4.87 -32.86 0.39
CA SER A 15 -4.68 -31.47 0.83
C SER A 15 -3.94 -30.59 -0.18
N ILE A 16 -3.24 -31.17 -1.16
CA ILE A 16 -2.34 -30.45 -2.05
C ILE A 16 -3.04 -29.36 -2.87
N ASP A 17 -4.27 -29.62 -3.32
CA ASP A 17 -5.06 -28.63 -4.07
C ASP A 17 -5.38 -27.42 -3.21
N LYS A 18 -5.88 -27.67 -1.99
CA LYS A 18 -6.21 -26.62 -1.02
C LYS A 18 -4.96 -25.83 -0.62
N PHE A 19 -3.83 -26.51 -0.47
CA PHE A 19 -2.55 -25.89 -0.16
C PHE A 19 -2.16 -24.87 -1.24
N PHE A 20 -2.15 -25.25 -2.51
CA PHE A 20 -1.85 -24.31 -3.61
C PHE A 20 -2.94 -23.25 -3.80
N ALA A 21 -4.19 -23.55 -3.47
CA ALA A 21 -5.31 -22.61 -3.53
C ALA A 21 -5.15 -21.41 -2.59
N ILE A 22 -4.53 -21.58 -1.42
CA ILE A 22 -4.41 -20.51 -0.41
C ILE A 22 -2.98 -19.97 -0.23
N ASN A 23 -1.96 -20.68 -0.73
CA ASN A 23 -0.55 -20.30 -0.55
C ASN A 23 0.08 -19.72 -1.82
N ASN A 24 0.87 -18.67 -1.66
CA ASN A 24 1.73 -18.12 -2.70
C ASN A 24 3.20 -18.38 -2.40
N PHE A 25 4.02 -18.41 -3.43
CA PHE A 25 5.45 -18.69 -3.34
C PHE A 25 6.28 -17.68 -4.14
N GLY A 26 7.57 -17.62 -3.85
CA GLY A 26 8.52 -16.76 -4.56
C GLY A 26 8.46 -15.28 -4.14
N LEU A 27 8.87 -14.40 -5.05
CA LEU A 27 9.03 -12.97 -4.80
C LEU A 27 7.68 -12.22 -4.87
N ARG A 28 7.61 -11.03 -4.26
CA ARG A 28 6.44 -10.12 -4.28
C ARG A 28 5.19 -10.61 -3.53
N GLN A 29 5.35 -11.54 -2.60
CA GLN A 29 4.26 -11.96 -1.70
C GLN A 29 3.69 -10.80 -0.86
N ASN A 30 4.49 -9.78 -0.59
CA ASN A 30 4.06 -8.52 0.04
C ASN A 30 3.04 -7.71 -0.77
N LYS A 31 2.67 -8.17 -1.98
CA LYS A 31 1.61 -7.62 -2.83
C LYS A 31 0.55 -8.65 -3.22
N GLY A 32 0.64 -9.87 -2.70
CA GLY A 32 -0.32 -10.94 -2.99
C GLY A 32 -0.04 -11.73 -4.26
N PHE A 33 1.16 -11.62 -4.84
CA PHE A 33 1.58 -12.40 -6.02
C PHE A 33 2.34 -13.68 -5.62
N GLY A 34 2.59 -14.54 -6.62
CA GLY A 34 3.25 -15.83 -6.42
C GLY A 34 2.31 -17.03 -6.51
N SER A 35 1.24 -16.94 -7.31
CA SER A 35 0.26 -18.00 -7.44
C SER A 35 0.78 -19.17 -8.28
N PHE A 36 0.55 -20.38 -7.77
CA PHE A 36 0.74 -21.63 -8.48
C PHE A 36 -0.60 -22.37 -8.52
N ILE A 37 -0.86 -23.03 -9.63
CA ILE A 37 -2.06 -23.84 -9.87
C ILE A 37 -1.62 -25.22 -10.36
N ILE A 38 -2.37 -26.25 -10.01
CA ILE A 38 -2.12 -27.62 -10.47
C ILE A 38 -2.74 -27.75 -11.87
N ARG A 39 -1.89 -28.02 -12.88
CA ARG A 39 -2.25 -28.02 -14.31
C ARG A 39 -3.45 -28.92 -14.62
N ASP A 40 -3.49 -30.11 -14.05
CA ASP A 40 -4.51 -31.12 -14.37
C ASP A 40 -5.91 -30.74 -13.82
N LYS A 41 -6.01 -29.65 -13.06
CA LYS A 41 -7.25 -29.13 -12.47
C LYS A 41 -7.55 -27.69 -12.87
N GLU A 42 -6.95 -27.18 -13.95
CA GLU A 42 -7.19 -25.83 -14.47
C GLU A 42 -8.69 -25.50 -14.71
N ASN A 43 -9.51 -26.53 -14.97
CA ASN A 43 -10.94 -26.37 -15.25
C ASN A 43 -11.87 -26.55 -14.02
N GLU A 44 -11.36 -26.99 -12.86
CA GLU A 44 -12.17 -27.19 -11.66
C GLU A 44 -12.20 -25.93 -10.79
N SER A 45 -12.97 -24.93 -11.24
CA SER A 45 -13.06 -23.62 -10.57
C SER A 45 -13.61 -23.65 -9.13
N CYS A 46 -14.21 -24.76 -8.69
CA CYS A 46 -14.93 -24.88 -7.43
C CYS A 46 -14.05 -25.22 -6.22
N ASN A 47 -12.88 -25.85 -6.41
CA ASN A 47 -12.01 -26.25 -5.29
C ASN A 47 -11.30 -25.04 -4.63
N TYR A 48 -11.27 -23.90 -5.29
CA TYR A 48 -10.67 -22.65 -4.81
C TYR A 48 -11.65 -21.73 -4.08
N ALA A 49 -12.95 -22.07 -4.09
CA ALA A 49 -14.05 -21.16 -3.74
C ALA A 49 -14.74 -21.47 -2.40
N ASN A 50 -14.30 -22.50 -1.67
CA ASN A 50 -14.89 -22.87 -0.37
C ASN A 50 -14.59 -21.88 0.77
N THR A 51 -13.80 -20.84 0.50
CA THR A 51 -13.71 -19.63 1.32
C THR A 51 -14.46 -18.54 0.59
N SER A 52 -15.49 -17.94 1.21
CA SER A 52 -16.21 -16.76 0.72
C SER A 52 -15.27 -15.78 -0.02
N GLY A 53 -15.32 -15.80 -1.35
CA GLY A 53 -14.26 -15.27 -2.19
C GLY A 53 -14.79 -14.27 -3.21
N TYR A 54 -14.04 -13.19 -3.41
CA TYR A 54 -14.30 -12.23 -4.47
C TYR A 54 -13.46 -12.59 -5.68
N TYR A 55 -13.93 -12.29 -6.88
CA TYR A 55 -13.10 -12.44 -8.07
C TYR A 55 -13.27 -11.30 -9.05
N LEU A 56 -12.21 -11.06 -9.82
CA LEU A 56 -12.22 -10.24 -11.02
C LEU A 56 -12.47 -11.14 -12.23
N ASN A 57 -13.42 -10.78 -13.08
CA ASN A 57 -13.55 -11.41 -14.39
C ASN A 57 -12.79 -10.59 -15.43
N ILE A 58 -11.80 -11.20 -16.05
CA ILE A 58 -10.95 -10.57 -17.05
C ILE A 58 -11.19 -11.28 -18.37
N ASN A 59 -11.70 -10.58 -19.38
CA ASN A 59 -12.02 -11.14 -20.69
C ASN A 59 -10.74 -11.32 -21.55
N SER A 60 -9.68 -11.86 -20.95
CA SER A 60 -8.39 -12.12 -21.56
C SER A 60 -7.63 -13.17 -20.74
N THR A 61 -6.78 -13.95 -21.40
CA THR A 61 -5.80 -14.85 -20.76
C THR A 61 -4.37 -14.31 -20.81
N ASP A 62 -4.20 -13.11 -21.36
CA ASP A 62 -2.92 -12.42 -21.41
C ASP A 62 -2.51 -11.91 -20.01
N ASN A 63 -1.26 -12.17 -19.64
CA ASN A 63 -0.78 -11.83 -18.30
C ASN A 63 -0.76 -10.31 -18.04
N LYS A 64 -0.57 -9.48 -19.06
CA LYS A 64 -0.59 -8.01 -18.92
C LYS A 64 -1.98 -7.53 -18.56
N ASP A 65 -3.02 -8.07 -19.20
CA ASP A 65 -4.41 -7.72 -18.91
C ASP A 65 -4.79 -8.18 -17.50
N ILE A 66 -4.37 -9.39 -17.12
CA ILE A 66 -4.57 -9.93 -15.77
C ILE A 66 -3.93 -9.02 -14.71
N LEU A 67 -2.67 -8.64 -14.91
CA LEU A 67 -1.94 -7.75 -14.00
C LEU A 67 -2.53 -6.34 -13.97
N ASN A 68 -3.06 -5.85 -15.09
CA ASN A 68 -3.76 -4.56 -15.15
C ASN A 68 -5.06 -4.60 -14.33
N GLY A 69 -5.85 -5.67 -14.42
CA GLY A 69 -7.05 -5.83 -13.59
C GLY A 69 -6.73 -5.82 -12.09
N ILE A 70 -5.67 -6.53 -11.67
CA ILE A 70 -5.20 -6.52 -10.27
C ILE A 70 -4.71 -5.11 -9.85
N LYS A 71 -3.99 -4.41 -10.74
CA LYS A 71 -3.52 -3.04 -10.49
C LYS A 71 -4.69 -2.08 -10.29
N GLU A 72 -5.70 -2.15 -11.14
CA GLU A 72 -6.90 -1.33 -11.04
C GLU A 72 -7.65 -1.58 -9.72
N PHE A 73 -7.77 -2.84 -9.30
CA PHE A 73 -8.31 -3.17 -7.98
C PHE A 73 -7.53 -2.48 -6.85
N TYR A 74 -6.20 -2.58 -6.84
CA TYR A 74 -5.39 -1.88 -5.83
C TYR A 74 -5.53 -0.36 -5.90
N GLN A 75 -5.77 0.21 -7.08
CA GLN A 75 -6.01 1.65 -7.20
C GLN A 75 -7.34 2.06 -6.57
N GLU A 76 -8.41 1.32 -6.82
CA GLU A 76 -9.71 1.55 -6.19
C GLU A 76 -9.68 1.33 -4.68
N LEU A 77 -8.95 0.31 -4.21
CA LEU A 77 -8.86 -0.05 -2.80
C LEU A 77 -7.97 0.89 -1.99
N LYS A 78 -6.74 1.17 -2.47
CA LYS A 78 -5.65 1.75 -1.66
C LYS A 78 -5.12 3.10 -2.16
N ASN A 79 -4.94 3.29 -3.47
CA ASN A 79 -4.15 4.41 -4.00
C ASN A 79 -4.98 5.63 -4.45
N GLY A 80 -6.19 5.39 -4.93
CA GLY A 80 -6.99 6.36 -5.68
C GLY A 80 -6.56 6.42 -7.14
N ILE A 81 -7.36 7.11 -7.95
CA ILE A 81 -7.15 7.25 -9.40
C ILE A 81 -7.20 8.74 -9.75
N ASN A 82 -6.23 9.20 -10.53
CA ASN A 82 -6.31 10.49 -11.21
C ASN A 82 -6.86 10.24 -12.61
N TYR A 83 -7.99 10.83 -12.94
CA TYR A 83 -8.63 10.72 -14.25
C TYR A 83 -8.97 12.12 -14.75
N ASN A 84 -8.49 12.49 -15.94
CA ASN A 84 -8.73 13.80 -16.56
C ASN A 84 -8.48 15.02 -15.65
N GLY A 85 -7.48 14.94 -14.78
CA GLY A 85 -7.14 16.01 -13.83
C GLY A 85 -7.97 16.01 -12.54
N GLU A 86 -8.96 15.12 -12.41
CA GLU A 86 -9.73 14.92 -11.20
C GLU A 86 -9.22 13.72 -10.40
N TYR A 87 -9.11 13.89 -9.08
CA TYR A 87 -8.68 12.83 -8.18
C TYR A 87 -9.89 12.14 -7.55
N LYS A 88 -10.03 10.84 -7.83
CA LYS A 88 -10.97 9.94 -7.16
C LYS A 88 -10.25 9.24 -5.99
N PRO A 89 -10.58 9.54 -4.73
CA PRO A 89 -9.98 8.86 -3.58
C PRO A 89 -10.37 7.38 -3.55
N SER A 90 -9.45 6.54 -3.07
CA SER A 90 -9.70 5.11 -2.87
C SER A 90 -10.71 4.85 -1.76
N PHE A 91 -11.20 3.62 -1.69
CA PHE A 91 -12.07 3.16 -0.62
C PHE A 91 -11.44 3.39 0.76
N LEU A 92 -10.20 2.92 0.99
CA LEU A 92 -9.53 3.10 2.28
C LEU A 92 -9.40 4.58 2.67
N MET A 93 -9.22 5.46 1.68
CA MET A 93 -9.15 6.90 1.95
C MET A 93 -10.48 7.51 2.35
N LYS A 94 -11.57 7.10 1.70
CA LYS A 94 -12.91 7.58 2.03
C LYS A 94 -13.38 7.07 3.38
N GLU A 95 -13.05 5.83 3.71
CA GLU A 95 -13.51 5.18 4.94
C GLU A 95 -12.72 5.66 6.16
N PHE A 96 -11.39 5.72 6.05
CA PHE A 96 -10.56 5.87 7.24
C PHE A 96 -9.84 7.22 7.37
N PHE A 97 -9.65 7.99 6.30
CA PHE A 97 -8.88 9.25 6.36
C PHE A 97 -9.73 10.52 6.33
N LYS A 98 -11.03 10.41 6.64
CA LYS A 98 -11.89 11.58 6.92
C LYS A 98 -11.50 12.22 8.26
N GLU A 99 -11.27 11.39 9.27
CA GLU A 99 -10.98 11.81 10.66
C GLU A 99 -9.55 11.48 11.10
N ARG A 100 -8.76 10.82 10.22
CA ARG A 100 -7.38 10.41 10.51
C ARG A 100 -6.41 11.01 9.50
N LEU A 101 -5.21 11.34 9.98
CA LEU A 101 -4.11 11.71 9.09
C LEU A 101 -3.64 10.47 8.32
N ASN A 102 -3.49 10.62 7.00
CA ASN A 102 -2.82 9.59 6.20
C ASN A 102 -1.29 9.75 6.28
N ASP A 103 -0.57 8.68 5.97
CA ASP A 103 0.90 8.59 6.00
C ASP A 103 1.60 9.73 5.24
N LYS A 104 1.08 10.12 4.07
CA LYS A 104 1.67 11.21 3.29
C LYS A 104 1.42 12.58 3.92
N LYS A 105 0.28 12.78 4.58
CA LYS A 105 -0.01 14.00 5.34
C LYS A 105 0.89 14.09 6.57
N ALA A 106 1.08 12.99 7.30
CA ALA A 106 2.02 12.92 8.42
C ALA A 106 3.44 13.33 7.99
N MET A 107 3.96 12.73 6.92
CA MET A 107 5.26 13.14 6.34
C MET A 107 5.30 14.63 5.96
N LYS A 108 4.24 15.16 5.34
CA LYS A 108 4.17 16.58 4.96
C LYS A 108 4.24 17.49 6.17
N ILE A 109 3.56 17.12 7.27
CA ILE A 109 3.57 17.86 8.53
C ILE A 109 4.98 17.90 9.12
N GLU A 110 5.64 16.74 9.23
CA GLU A 110 7.01 16.67 9.78
C GLU A 110 8.01 17.49 8.97
N ILE A 111 7.95 17.40 7.63
CA ILE A 111 8.79 18.24 6.75
C ILE A 111 8.56 19.73 7.04
N LEU A 112 7.31 20.18 7.17
CA LEU A 112 6.96 21.59 7.38
C LEU A 112 7.27 22.09 8.80
N ASN A 113 7.19 21.22 9.80
CA ASN A 113 7.45 21.54 11.21
C ASN A 113 8.91 21.90 11.49
N THR A 114 9.84 21.44 10.65
CA THR A 114 11.24 21.91 10.68
C THR A 114 11.37 23.42 10.56
N GLY A 115 10.37 24.08 9.94
CA GLY A 115 10.44 25.49 9.58
C GLY A 115 11.37 25.80 8.40
N LYS A 116 12.19 24.82 7.95
CA LYS A 116 13.26 24.98 6.96
C LYS A 116 12.84 24.68 5.53
N PHE A 117 11.80 23.88 5.33
CA PHE A 117 11.32 23.48 4.01
C PHE A 117 10.02 24.17 3.60
N GLU A 118 9.88 24.32 2.29
CA GLU A 118 8.67 24.69 1.56
C GLU A 118 8.36 23.62 0.50
N LEU A 119 7.08 23.45 0.19
CA LEU A 119 6.61 22.54 -0.84
C LEU A 119 5.95 23.38 -1.95
N ASP A 120 6.47 23.31 -3.17
CA ASP A 120 5.92 24.11 -4.29
C ASP A 120 4.49 23.64 -4.63
N SER A 121 3.52 24.50 -4.32
CA SER A 121 2.12 24.25 -4.60
C SER A 121 1.45 25.43 -5.27
N LYS A 122 1.67 25.61 -6.57
CA LYS A 122 0.90 26.57 -7.41
C LYS A 122 -0.63 26.33 -7.42
N LYS A 123 -1.17 25.31 -6.74
CA LYS A 123 -2.62 25.07 -6.54
C LYS A 123 -3.08 24.76 -5.11
N GLU A 124 -2.20 24.49 -4.14
CA GLU A 124 -2.65 24.03 -2.79
C GLU A 124 -2.79 25.15 -1.76
N ASN A 125 -2.17 26.32 -1.98
CA ASN A 125 -2.02 27.34 -0.93
C ASN A 125 -3.32 28.08 -0.51
N LYS A 126 -4.38 28.14 -1.32
CA LYS A 126 -5.60 28.88 -0.93
C LYS A 126 -6.60 28.07 -0.10
N LYS A 127 -6.75 26.76 -0.35
CA LYS A 127 -7.73 25.92 0.37
C LYS A 127 -7.12 25.24 1.59
N TYR A 128 -5.84 24.89 1.53
CA TYR A 128 -5.18 24.20 2.62
C TYR A 128 -4.64 25.13 3.70
N ASN A 129 -4.27 26.39 3.43
CA ASN A 129 -3.75 27.26 4.50
C ASN A 129 -4.78 27.56 5.61
N ASN A 130 -6.06 27.73 5.27
CA ASN A 130 -7.12 27.82 6.29
C ASN A 130 -7.32 26.49 7.02
N GLN A 131 -7.17 25.37 6.31
CA GLN A 131 -7.28 24.03 6.90
C GLN A 131 -6.07 23.67 7.79
N PHE A 132 -4.86 24.12 7.44
CA PHE A 132 -3.63 23.96 8.22
C PHE A 132 -3.66 24.76 9.52
N VAL A 133 -4.30 25.94 9.55
CA VAL A 133 -4.48 26.72 10.78
C VAL A 133 -5.51 26.05 11.71
N THR A 134 -6.60 25.51 11.17
CA THR A 134 -7.55 24.68 11.94
C THR A 134 -6.94 23.35 12.39
N ASP A 135 -6.12 22.72 11.54
CA ASP A 135 -5.41 21.47 11.85
C ASP A 135 -4.36 21.72 12.93
N LYS A 136 -3.63 22.85 12.95
CA LYS A 136 -2.71 23.21 14.06
C LYS A 136 -3.40 23.24 15.42
N ASN A 137 -4.67 23.64 15.48
CA ASN A 137 -5.45 23.65 16.72
C ASN A 137 -6.00 22.27 17.08
N ALA A 138 -6.37 21.43 16.10
CA ALA A 138 -6.66 20.00 16.32
C ALA A 138 -5.39 19.22 16.76
N LEU A 139 -4.23 19.59 16.22
CA LEU A 139 -2.90 18.99 16.43
C LEU A 139 -2.31 19.27 17.81
N LYS A 140 -2.83 20.23 18.58
CA LYS A 140 -2.44 20.37 20.00
C LYS A 140 -2.97 19.22 20.87
N LYS A 141 -4.00 18.50 20.42
CA LYS A 141 -4.57 17.34 21.12
C LYS A 141 -3.89 16.01 20.77
N ASP A 142 -3.24 15.93 19.60
CA ASP A 142 -2.62 14.71 19.02
C ASP A 142 -1.09 14.65 19.19
N ARG A 143 -0.50 15.51 20.02
CA ARG A 143 0.96 15.47 20.30
C ARG A 143 1.42 14.19 21.04
N GLU A 144 0.50 13.31 21.39
CA GLU A 144 0.80 11.90 21.67
C GLU A 144 0.94 11.15 20.34
N THR A 145 2.02 11.45 19.62
CA THR A 145 2.24 11.13 18.20
C THR A 145 2.25 9.64 17.90
N ASN A 146 1.11 9.13 17.44
CA ASN A 146 0.94 7.74 16.99
C ASN A 146 0.07 7.71 15.72
N TYR A 147 0.64 8.06 14.57
CA TYR A 147 -0.07 8.04 13.28
C TYR A 147 -0.46 6.61 12.87
N GLU A 148 -1.69 6.39 12.43
CA GLU A 148 -2.14 5.08 11.94
C GLU A 148 -1.80 4.89 10.45
N TYR A 149 -0.97 3.90 10.12
CA TYR A 149 -0.61 3.57 8.74
C TYR A 149 -1.49 2.48 8.13
N ILE A 150 -2.77 2.80 7.96
CA ILE A 150 -3.80 1.86 7.50
C ILE A 150 -3.50 1.29 6.11
N ARG A 151 -2.91 2.09 5.20
CA ARG A 151 -2.50 1.59 3.87
C ARG A 151 -1.33 0.61 3.95
N GLY A 152 -0.51 0.72 4.99
CA GLY A 152 0.59 -0.19 5.27
C GLY A 152 0.11 -1.61 5.53
N MET A 153 -1.11 -1.78 6.04
CA MET A 153 -1.72 -3.09 6.27
C MET A 153 -1.82 -3.94 4.99
N LEU A 154 -1.89 -3.30 3.82
CA LEU A 154 -1.88 -3.95 2.50
C LEU A 154 -0.48 -3.98 1.87
N GLY A 155 0.57 -4.07 2.69
CA GLY A 155 1.97 -4.03 2.29
C GLY A 155 2.55 -2.62 2.17
N PHE A 156 3.85 -2.48 2.49
CA PHE A 156 4.55 -1.20 2.47
C PHE A 156 5.04 -0.81 1.07
N ALA A 157 5.04 0.50 0.80
CA ALA A 157 5.89 1.05 -0.25
C ALA A 157 7.36 0.94 0.20
N ASN A 158 8.29 0.80 -0.75
CA ASN A 158 9.72 0.85 -0.40
C ASN A 158 10.13 2.26 0.05
N PHE A 159 9.57 3.26 -0.62
CA PHE A 159 9.85 4.66 -0.37
C PHE A 159 8.67 5.54 -0.75
N TYR A 160 8.66 6.75 -0.22
CA TYR A 160 7.75 7.84 -0.56
C TYR A 160 8.54 9.03 -1.06
N SER A 161 8.07 9.72 -2.11
CA SER A 161 8.77 10.88 -2.66
C SER A 161 7.89 12.13 -2.64
N PHE A 162 8.46 13.23 -2.16
CA PHE A 162 7.93 14.59 -2.29
C PHE A 162 8.74 15.31 -3.36
N ARG A 163 8.05 15.78 -4.40
CA ARG A 163 8.68 16.48 -5.51
C ARG A 163 8.67 17.97 -5.25
N LYS A 164 9.70 18.67 -5.76
CA LYS A 164 9.78 20.15 -5.72
C LYS A 164 9.73 20.71 -4.29
N VAL A 165 10.52 20.10 -3.41
CA VAL A 165 10.83 20.65 -2.09
C VAL A 165 11.86 21.75 -2.26
N LYS A 166 11.76 22.81 -1.46
CA LYS A 166 12.66 23.96 -1.45
C LYS A 166 13.07 24.29 -0.01
N LEU A 167 14.26 24.84 0.19
CA LEU A 167 14.65 25.46 1.47
C LEU A 167 14.14 26.91 1.54
N LYS A 168 13.56 27.32 2.66
CA LYS A 168 13.04 28.68 2.87
C LYS A 168 14.12 29.74 2.79
N GLU A 169 15.24 29.47 3.44
CA GLU A 169 16.36 30.38 3.53
C GLU A 169 17.48 29.90 2.60
N ASN A 170 18.08 30.85 1.88
CA ASN A 170 19.34 30.73 1.15
C ASN A 170 19.39 29.92 -0.15
N LEU A 171 18.36 29.19 -0.58
CA LEU A 171 18.46 28.38 -1.81
C LEU A 171 17.16 28.32 -2.62
N ASN A 172 17.13 29.00 -3.77
CA ASN A 172 16.05 28.85 -4.75
C ASN A 172 16.22 27.58 -5.62
N VAL A 173 16.53 26.47 -4.97
CA VAL A 173 16.79 25.18 -5.62
C VAL A 173 15.71 24.20 -5.20
N MET A 174 15.08 23.59 -6.22
CA MET A 174 14.09 22.55 -6.02
C MET A 174 14.73 21.16 -6.07
N PHE A 175 14.33 20.30 -5.16
CA PHE A 175 14.78 18.91 -5.10
C PHE A 175 13.64 17.94 -4.80
N ASP A 176 13.91 16.65 -5.02
CA ASP A 176 13.02 15.58 -4.59
C ASP A 176 13.50 15.02 -3.24
N LEU A 177 12.64 15.07 -2.23
CA LEU A 177 12.89 14.43 -0.94
C LEU A 177 12.24 13.06 -0.93
N THR A 178 13.01 12.03 -0.60
CA THR A 178 12.52 10.65 -0.54
C THR A 178 12.62 10.12 0.89
N PHE A 179 11.59 9.43 1.38
CA PHE A 179 11.59 8.73 2.66
C PHE A 179 11.64 7.24 2.41
N ASN A 180 12.62 6.55 2.98
CA ASN A 180 12.60 5.10 3.02
C ASN A 180 11.67 4.62 4.12
N VAL A 181 10.94 3.55 3.84
CA VAL A 181 10.15 2.85 4.85
C VAL A 181 11.05 1.82 5.51
N ASN A 182 11.38 2.04 6.77
CA ASN A 182 12.03 1.04 7.61
C ASN A 182 10.96 0.33 8.44
N GLY A 183 10.84 -0.99 8.26
CA GLY A 183 9.89 -1.81 9.00
C GLY A 183 10.25 -1.97 10.48
N GLY A 184 11.40 -1.47 10.95
CA GLY A 184 11.89 -1.76 12.29
C GLY A 184 12.08 -3.28 12.44
N GLU A 185 11.36 -3.87 13.39
CA GLU A 185 11.29 -5.33 13.61
C GLU A 185 10.41 -6.08 12.59
N ILE A 186 9.72 -5.37 11.70
CA ILE A 186 8.84 -5.95 10.70
C ILE A 186 9.64 -6.25 9.44
N GLU A 187 9.98 -7.52 9.24
CA GLU A 187 10.37 -8.00 7.92
C GLU A 187 9.25 -7.79 6.90
N ARG A 188 9.57 -7.76 5.60
CA ARG A 188 8.56 -7.68 4.54
C ARG A 188 7.55 -8.81 4.69
N PHE A 189 6.38 -8.49 5.22
CA PHE A 189 5.33 -9.45 5.47
C PHE A 189 4.52 -9.77 4.20
N LYS A 190 3.90 -10.94 4.17
CA LYS A 190 2.98 -11.35 3.11
C LYS A 190 1.74 -10.46 3.13
N SER A 191 1.28 -10.02 1.96
CA SER A 191 0.05 -9.23 1.85
C SER A 191 -1.13 -10.01 2.44
N PRO A 192 -2.05 -9.37 3.18
CA PRO A 192 -3.29 -9.99 3.65
C PRO A 192 -4.29 -10.24 2.51
N ILE A 193 -3.95 -9.82 1.29
CA ILE A 193 -4.68 -10.10 0.07
C ILE A 193 -3.80 -10.94 -0.85
N THR A 194 -4.31 -12.07 -1.31
CA THR A 194 -3.68 -12.98 -2.28
C THR A 194 -4.51 -13.07 -3.54
N PHE A 195 -3.86 -13.05 -4.71
CA PHE A 195 -4.52 -13.21 -6.01
C PHE A 195 -4.24 -14.59 -6.61
N LYS A 196 -5.30 -15.27 -7.03
CA LYS A 196 -5.25 -16.58 -7.71
C LYS A 196 -5.90 -16.48 -9.10
N PRO A 197 -5.13 -16.22 -10.16
CA PRO A 197 -5.64 -16.22 -11.52
C PRO A 197 -5.86 -17.66 -12.02
N ILE A 198 -7.07 -17.95 -12.49
CA ILE A 198 -7.45 -19.22 -13.13
C ILE A 198 -7.94 -18.89 -14.54
N LYS A 199 -7.24 -19.41 -15.55
CA LYS A 199 -7.57 -19.22 -16.97
C LYS A 199 -8.66 -20.21 -17.35
N LEU A 200 -9.78 -19.72 -17.86
CA LEU A 200 -10.96 -20.48 -18.24
C LEU A 200 -11.30 -20.14 -19.69
N GLY A 201 -10.86 -20.97 -20.63
CA GLY A 201 -11.00 -20.71 -22.06
C GLY A 201 -10.31 -19.40 -22.49
N LYS A 202 -11.09 -18.41 -22.94
CA LYS A 202 -10.58 -17.09 -23.39
C LYS A 202 -10.63 -16.01 -22.29
N ALA A 203 -11.04 -16.35 -21.08
CA ALA A 203 -11.15 -15.42 -19.96
C ALA A 203 -10.32 -15.92 -18.77
N THR A 204 -10.10 -15.04 -17.80
CA THR A 204 -9.44 -15.37 -16.54
C THR A 204 -10.30 -14.90 -15.37
N LYS A 205 -10.53 -15.78 -14.41
CA LYS A 205 -11.06 -15.40 -13.09
C LYS A 205 -9.88 -15.21 -12.14
N VAL A 206 -9.73 -14.01 -11.59
CA VAL A 206 -8.73 -13.75 -10.55
C VAL A 206 -9.43 -13.76 -9.20
N PHE A 207 -9.29 -14.86 -8.46
CA PHE A 207 -9.82 -14.96 -7.11
C PHE A 207 -8.98 -14.13 -6.15
N ILE A 208 -9.65 -13.54 -5.16
CA ILE A 208 -9.08 -12.67 -4.14
C ILE A 208 -9.35 -13.32 -2.80
N ILE A 209 -8.27 -13.70 -2.13
CA ILE A 209 -8.28 -14.39 -0.85
C ILE A 209 -7.79 -13.41 0.21
N PHE A 210 -8.57 -13.27 1.28
CA PHE A 210 -8.21 -12.50 2.46
C PHE A 210 -7.60 -13.42 3.52
N ASP A 211 -6.49 -12.99 4.11
CA ASP A 211 -5.68 -13.74 5.08
C ASP A 211 -5.55 -12.89 6.36
N ASP A 212 -6.35 -13.25 7.36
CA ASP A 212 -6.51 -12.49 8.62
C ASP A 212 -5.32 -12.67 9.57
N ASP A 213 -4.64 -13.82 9.50
CA ASP A 213 -3.53 -14.15 10.39
C ASP A 213 -2.36 -13.19 10.19
N ASN A 214 -2.06 -12.83 8.94
CA ASN A 214 -1.01 -11.85 8.64
C ASN A 214 -1.33 -10.44 9.17
N LEU A 215 -2.61 -10.03 9.17
CA LEU A 215 -2.99 -8.74 9.76
C LEU A 215 -2.73 -8.74 11.26
N ASN A 216 -3.19 -9.78 11.97
CA ASN A 216 -3.02 -9.88 13.41
C ASN A 216 -1.55 -9.83 13.84
N ARG A 217 -0.66 -10.46 13.05
CA ARG A 217 0.79 -10.46 13.31
C ARG A 217 1.46 -9.09 13.20
N ILE A 218 0.93 -8.18 12.40
CA ILE A 218 1.49 -6.83 12.21
C ILE A 218 0.74 -5.76 13.00
N ASN A 219 -0.40 -6.09 13.59
CA ASN A 219 -1.18 -5.16 14.40
C ASN A 219 -0.40 -4.68 15.62
N GLY A 220 -0.50 -3.39 15.92
CA GLY A 220 0.23 -2.72 16.99
C GLY A 220 1.71 -2.51 16.72
N LYS A 221 2.26 -3.04 15.61
CA LYS A 221 3.69 -2.87 15.31
C LYS A 221 3.98 -1.49 14.72
N GLU A 222 5.23 -1.08 14.83
CA GLU A 222 5.68 0.25 14.45
C GLU A 222 6.55 0.19 13.21
N ILE A 223 6.45 1.22 12.38
CA ILE A 223 7.39 1.47 11.29
C ILE A 223 7.95 2.88 11.39
N TYR A 224 9.13 3.07 10.82
CA TYR A 224 9.83 4.34 10.85
C TYR A 224 10.08 4.81 9.43
N LEU A 225 9.75 6.08 9.17
CA LEU A 225 10.05 6.72 7.91
C LEU A 225 11.22 7.66 8.12
N LYS A 226 12.34 7.37 7.45
CA LYS A 226 13.53 8.21 7.51
C LYS A 226 13.75 8.89 6.15
N PRO A 227 13.97 10.21 6.12
CA PRO A 227 14.34 10.88 4.88
C PRO A 227 15.72 10.40 4.42
N ASN A 228 15.87 10.23 3.12
CA ASN A 228 17.11 9.89 2.47
C ASN A 228 17.89 11.15 2.17
N LYS A 229 19.20 11.08 2.36
CA LYS A 229 20.13 12.07 1.83
C LYS A 229 19.96 12.16 0.31
N ILE A 230 20.03 13.38 -0.19
CA ILE A 230 19.99 13.65 -1.62
C ILE A 230 21.39 13.58 -2.21
N ASN A 231 21.45 13.30 -3.52
CA ASN A 231 22.65 13.43 -4.34
C ASN A 231 22.32 14.29 -5.58
N GLU A 232 23.33 14.55 -6.40
CA GLU A 232 23.25 15.43 -7.58
C GLU A 232 22.07 15.12 -8.51
N LYS A 233 21.73 13.83 -8.68
CA LYS A 233 20.63 13.38 -9.57
C LYS A 233 19.24 13.85 -9.12
N TYR A 234 19.07 14.19 -7.84
CA TYR A 234 17.78 14.56 -7.25
C TYR A 234 17.55 16.06 -7.16
N LEU A 235 18.53 16.87 -7.58
CA LEU A 235 18.37 18.32 -7.77
C LEU A 235 17.66 18.58 -9.09
N LYS A 236 16.32 18.55 -9.06
CA LYS A 236 15.46 18.77 -10.25
C LYS A 236 15.67 20.13 -10.92
N GLN A 237 16.25 21.06 -10.18
CA GLN A 237 16.74 22.33 -10.68
C GLN A 237 18.10 22.66 -10.04
N CYS A 238 19.14 21.83 -10.24
CA CYS A 238 20.41 22.48 -10.58
C CYS A 238 20.11 23.20 -11.90
N THR A 239 19.65 24.45 -11.75
CA THR A 239 19.36 25.35 -12.86
C THR A 239 20.52 25.26 -13.83
N ARG A 240 20.24 25.43 -15.12
CA ARG A 240 21.23 25.40 -16.22
C ARG A 240 22.43 26.37 -16.06
N ASN A 241 22.57 27.01 -14.88
CA ASN A 241 23.43 28.12 -14.53
C ASN A 241 24.21 27.91 -13.19
N LEU A 242 24.17 26.72 -12.56
CA LEU A 242 24.97 26.43 -11.35
C LEU A 242 26.22 25.61 -11.70
N SER A 243 27.36 25.97 -11.12
CA SER A 243 28.58 25.18 -11.21
C SER A 243 28.48 23.89 -10.37
N TYR A 244 29.34 22.91 -10.68
CA TYR A 244 29.45 21.68 -9.90
C TYR A 244 29.70 21.97 -8.41
N GLU A 245 30.61 22.88 -8.10
CA GLU A 245 30.93 23.29 -6.72
C GLU A 245 29.71 23.89 -6.00
N GLN A 246 28.90 24.69 -6.70
CA GLN A 246 27.66 25.23 -6.12
C GLN A 246 26.65 24.13 -5.83
N CYS A 247 26.47 23.16 -6.74
CA CYS A 247 25.61 22.01 -6.49
C CYS A 247 26.11 21.19 -5.29
N GLN A 248 27.42 20.94 -5.14
CA GLN A 248 27.98 20.26 -3.96
C GLN A 248 27.70 21.00 -2.65
N LYS A 249 27.91 22.33 -2.63
CA LYS A 249 27.62 23.16 -1.46
C LYS A 249 26.14 23.04 -1.06
N TYR A 250 25.24 23.05 -2.03
CA TYR A 250 23.80 22.94 -1.77
C TYR A 250 23.40 21.57 -1.26
N ILE A 251 23.96 20.50 -1.81
CA ILE A 251 23.74 19.13 -1.32
C ILE A 251 24.15 19.02 0.14
N LYS A 252 25.32 19.58 0.51
CA LYS A 252 25.81 19.55 1.88
C LYS A 252 24.84 20.25 2.85
N VAL A 253 24.35 21.44 2.48
CA VAL A 253 23.36 22.18 3.29
C VAL A 253 22.05 21.41 3.38
N ILE A 254 21.50 20.94 2.27
CA ILE A 254 20.23 20.20 2.26
C ILE A 254 20.35 18.92 3.10
N ASN A 255 21.43 18.17 2.96
CA ASN A 255 21.63 16.94 3.74
C ASN A 255 21.81 17.22 5.23
N SER A 256 22.43 18.35 5.61
CA SER A 256 22.48 18.78 7.01
C SER A 256 21.10 19.08 7.58
N GLU A 257 20.22 19.71 6.80
CA GLU A 257 18.84 19.97 7.23
C GLU A 257 17.98 18.69 7.26
N ILE A 258 18.24 17.75 6.35
CA ILE A 258 17.61 16.42 6.35
C ILE A 258 17.99 15.63 7.61
N ASP A 259 19.25 15.74 8.06
CA ASP A 259 19.72 15.06 9.27
C ASP A 259 19.03 15.58 10.55
N ASN A 260 18.44 16.78 10.51
CA ASN A 260 17.64 17.36 11.60
C ASN A 260 16.15 16.91 11.58
N ILE A 261 15.72 16.14 10.58
CA ILE A 261 14.36 15.62 10.52
C ILE A 261 14.30 14.31 11.32
N GLU A 262 13.57 14.32 12.43
CA GLU A 262 13.33 13.13 13.24
C GLU A 262 12.62 12.02 12.43
N PRO A 263 12.94 10.74 12.67
CA PRO A 263 12.21 9.64 12.06
C PRO A 263 10.71 9.69 12.40
N ILE A 264 9.88 9.53 11.38
CA ILE A 264 8.43 9.54 11.59
C ILE A 264 7.98 8.14 11.99
N LYS A 265 7.46 8.04 13.21
CA LYS A 265 6.87 6.81 13.73
C LYS A 265 5.43 6.67 13.25
N LEU A 266 5.12 5.55 12.59
CA LEU A 266 3.75 5.18 12.23
C LEU A 266 3.40 3.82 12.85
N ASN A 267 2.21 3.73 13.44
CA ASN A 267 1.69 2.49 13.98
C ASN A 267 0.81 1.78 12.97
N LEU A 268 1.00 0.48 12.84
CA LEU A 268 0.14 -0.43 12.09
C LEU A 268 -0.96 -0.89 13.01
N LYS A 269 -2.05 -0.14 13.06
CA LYS A 269 -3.23 -0.52 13.81
C LYS A 269 -4.28 -1.01 12.84
N ILE A 270 -4.84 -2.20 13.08
CA ILE A 270 -6.03 -2.69 12.39
C ILE A 270 -7.23 -1.90 12.93
N PRO A 271 -7.94 -1.11 12.10
CA PRO A 271 -9.26 -0.61 12.48
C PRO A 271 -10.23 -1.76 12.76
N VAL A 272 -11.11 -1.62 13.75
CA VAL A 272 -12.07 -2.67 14.17
C VAL A 272 -12.86 -3.28 13.00
N ASP A 273 -13.18 -2.48 11.97
CA ASP A 273 -13.92 -2.93 10.79
C ASP A 273 -13.06 -3.09 9.52
N PHE A 274 -11.73 -3.11 9.63
CA PHE A 274 -10.84 -3.10 8.46
C PHE A 274 -11.16 -4.19 7.44
N LEU A 275 -11.29 -5.45 7.88
CA LEU A 275 -11.60 -6.58 6.99
C LEU A 275 -13.00 -6.47 6.39
N LYS A 276 -14.00 -6.09 7.19
CA LYS A 276 -15.36 -5.84 6.70
C LYS A 276 -15.37 -4.73 5.66
N SER A 277 -14.60 -3.67 5.88
CA SER A 277 -14.38 -2.56 4.95
C SER A 277 -13.69 -3.01 3.67
N LEU A 278 -12.68 -3.91 3.73
CA LEU A 278 -12.07 -4.49 2.53
C LEU A 278 -13.06 -5.35 1.72
N MET A 279 -13.84 -6.18 2.41
CA MET A 279 -14.90 -6.98 1.79
C MET A 279 -15.98 -6.10 1.16
N LYS A 280 -16.41 -5.04 1.86
CA LYS A 280 -17.35 -4.04 1.35
C LYS A 280 -16.79 -3.33 0.10
N ALA A 281 -15.51 -2.95 0.11
CA ALA A 281 -14.85 -2.35 -1.04
C ALA A 281 -14.85 -3.29 -2.25
N ALA A 282 -14.63 -4.58 -2.03
CA ALA A 282 -14.73 -5.59 -3.08
C ALA A 282 -16.18 -5.73 -3.60
N LYS A 283 -17.19 -5.72 -2.73
CA LYS A 283 -18.62 -5.74 -3.13
C LYS A 283 -19.02 -4.51 -3.95
N GLU A 284 -18.58 -3.33 -3.55
CA GLU A 284 -19.01 -2.06 -4.14
C GLU A 284 -18.36 -1.74 -5.48
N SER A 285 -17.22 -2.36 -5.80
CA SER A 285 -16.59 -2.11 -7.09
C SER A 285 -17.32 -2.89 -8.19
N LYS A 286 -17.77 -2.13 -9.20
CA LYS A 286 -18.56 -2.62 -10.35
C LYS A 286 -17.85 -3.69 -11.20
N LYS A 287 -16.56 -3.93 -10.95
CA LYS A 287 -15.74 -4.95 -11.63
C LYS A 287 -15.76 -6.31 -10.93
N PHE A 288 -16.32 -6.39 -9.72
CA PHE A 288 -16.39 -7.62 -8.95
C PHE A 288 -17.72 -8.32 -9.16
N LYS A 289 -17.64 -9.65 -9.19
CA LYS A 289 -18.79 -10.53 -9.08
C LYS A 289 -18.63 -11.33 -7.79
N ASN A 290 -19.70 -11.44 -7.00
CA ASN A 290 -19.70 -12.32 -5.85
C ASN A 290 -19.70 -13.77 -6.33
N LEU A 291 -18.88 -14.61 -5.70
CA LEU A 291 -18.92 -16.05 -5.90
C LEU A 291 -19.64 -16.63 -4.68
N PHE A 292 -20.93 -16.93 -4.83
CA PHE A 292 -21.62 -17.84 -3.91
C PHE A 292 -21.29 -19.26 -4.39
N CYS A 293 -20.25 -19.87 -3.82
CA CYS A 293 -20.10 -21.32 -3.84
C CYS A 293 -20.74 -21.86 -2.55
N GLY A 294 -22.06 -21.96 -2.58
CA GLY A 294 -22.87 -22.44 -1.48
C GLY A 294 -24.30 -22.01 -1.73
N GLY A 295 -25.20 -22.99 -1.88
CA GLY A 295 -26.63 -22.72 -1.67
C GLY A 295 -26.81 -22.07 -0.29
N GLU A 296 -27.92 -21.36 -0.13
CA GLU A 296 -28.31 -20.84 1.18
C GLU A 296 -28.14 -21.93 2.25
N PRO A 297 -27.61 -21.60 3.44
CA PRO A 297 -27.63 -22.56 4.53
C PRO A 297 -29.08 -22.95 4.78
N GLN A 298 -29.42 -24.21 4.51
CA GLN A 298 -30.61 -24.85 5.07
C GLN A 298 -30.39 -25.09 6.55
#